data_AF-A0A919AV00-F1
#
_entry.id   AF-A0A919AV00-F1
#
_cell.length_a   1.000
_cell.length_b   1.000
_cell.length_c   1.000
_cell.angle_alpha   90.00
_cell.angle_beta   90.00
_cell.angle_gamma   90.00
#
_symmetry.space_group_name_H-M   'P 1'
#
loop_
_entity.id
_entity.type
_entity.pdbx_description
1 polymer ?
#
loop_
_entity_poly.entity_id
_entity_poly.type
_entity_poly.pdbx_seq_one_letter_code
_entity_poly.pdbx_strand_id
1 'polypeptide(L)' 'MMHTPINTNGLRRVARLYLERSAPLSKTEALVMLKGTLGAYDDDGSSLALGIEDYFTTRPALN' A
#
# COMPACT_ATOMS: atom_id res chain seq x y z
N MET A 1 -5.15 -13.80 19.05
CA MET A 1 -3.94 -12.94 19.05
C MET A 1 -4.38 -11.59 18.51
N MET A 2 -4.39 -10.52 19.32
CA MET A 2 -4.69 -9.17 18.83
C MET A 2 -3.52 -8.73 17.96
N HIS A 3 -3.73 -8.61 16.65
CA HIS A 3 -2.79 -7.91 15.79
C HIS A 3 -2.68 -6.49 16.33
N THR A 4 -1.49 -6.10 16.77
CA THR A 4 -1.21 -4.71 17.11
C THR A 4 -1.38 -3.94 15.80
N PRO A 5 -2.36 -3.03 15.68
CA PRO A 5 -2.53 -2.28 14.46
C PRO A 5 -1.21 -1.56 14.22
N ILE A 6 -0.56 -1.88 13.10
CA ILE A 6 0.58 -1.09 12.64
C ILE A 6 0.00 0.31 12.50
N ASN A 7 0.55 1.28 13.24
CA ASN A 7 0.06 2.66 13.16
C ASN A 7 -0.09 3.06 11.67
N THR A 8 -1.12 3.83 11.35
CA THR A 8 -1.53 4.16 9.96
C THR A 8 -0.33 4.59 9.09
N ASN A 9 0.65 5.29 9.69
CA ASN A 9 1.90 5.70 9.05
C ASN A 9 2.87 4.55 8.72
N GLY A 10 3.03 3.58 9.62
CA GLY A 10 3.87 2.42 9.41
C GLY A 10 3.32 1.52 8.31
N LEU A 11 2.01 1.30 8.30
CA LEU A 11 1.37 0.48 7.27
C LEU A 11 1.44 1.14 5.90
N ARG A 12 1.22 2.47 5.83
CA ARG A 12 1.46 3.27 4.62
C ARG A 12 2.88 3.09 4.08
N ARG A 13 3.90 3.15 4.95
CA ARG A 13 5.30 2.97 4.53
C ARG A 13 5.57 1.56 4.01
N VAL A 14 5.04 0.53 4.67
CA VAL A 14 5.19 -0.87 4.24
C VAL A 14 4.47 -1.09 2.90
N ALA A 15 3.26 -0.56 2.73
CA ALA A 15 2.51 -0.62 1.48
C ALA A 15 3.32 -0.02 0.33
N ARG A 16 3.89 1.19 0.52
CA ARG A 16 4.74 1.83 -0.48
C ARG A 16 5.95 0.96 -0.86
N LEU A 17 6.69 0.42 0.11
CA LEU A 17 7.85 -0.44 -0.17
C LEU A 17 7.45 -1.71 -0.95
N TYR A 18 6.29 -2.27 -0.65
CA TYR A 18 5.76 -3.43 -1.35
C TYR A 18 5.43 -3.10 -2.82
N LEU A 19 4.86 -1.92 -3.07
CA LEU A 19 4.56 -1.42 -4.40
C LEU A 19 5.84 -1.08 -5.19
N GLU A 20 6.85 -0.48 -4.56
CA GLU A 20 8.16 -0.22 -5.20
C GLU A 20 8.84 -1.51 -5.66
N ARG A 21 8.70 -2.60 -4.89
CA ARG A 21 9.25 -3.91 -5.26
C ARG A 21 8.48 -4.61 -6.37
N SER A 22 7.14 -4.48 -6.36
CA SER A 22 6.27 -5.19 -7.29
C SER A 22 6.03 -4.43 -8.60
N ALA A 23 6.24 -3.11 -8.57
CA ALA A 23 6.08 -2.17 -9.68
C ALA A 23 4.72 -2.23 -10.42
N PRO A 24 3.56 -2.32 -9.73
CA PRO A 24 2.27 -2.47 -10.39
C PRO A 24 1.99 -1.30 -11.33
N LEU A 25 1.32 -1.56 -12.44
CA LEU A 25 1.10 -0.59 -13.52
C LEU A 25 -0.13 0.29 -13.28
N SER A 26 -1.04 -0.13 -12.40
CA SER A 26 -2.26 0.62 -12.10
C SER A 26 -2.60 0.65 -10.60
N LYS A 27 -3.37 1.67 -10.20
CA LYS A 27 -3.91 1.78 -8.84
C LYS A 27 -4.77 0.57 -8.46
N THR A 28 -5.52 0.03 -9.43
CA THR A 28 -6.38 -1.15 -9.22
C THR A 28 -5.54 -2.39 -8.92
N GLU A 29 -4.49 -2.64 -9.69
CA GLU A 29 -3.57 -3.76 -9.46
C GLU A 29 -2.89 -3.63 -8.09
N ALA A 30 -2.37 -2.44 -7.78
CA ALA A 30 -1.78 -2.13 -6.48
C ALA A 30 -2.75 -2.42 -5.31
N LEU A 31 -4.02 -2.04 -5.44
CA LEU A 31 -5.05 -2.27 -4.44
C LEU A 31 -5.33 -3.77 -4.24
N VAL A 32 -5.48 -4.53 -5.33
CA VAL A 32 -5.72 -5.99 -5.25
C VAL A 32 -4.55 -6.68 -4.57
N MET A 33 -3.31 -6.34 -4.93
CA MET A 33 -2.09 -6.89 -4.33
C MET A 33 -1.98 -6.58 -2.84
N LEU A 34 -2.17 -5.31 -2.47
CA LEU A 34 -2.04 -4.87 -1.07
C LEU A 34 -3.17 -5.43 -0.20
N LYS A 35 -4.41 -5.51 -0.70
CA LYS A 35 -5.50 -6.14 0.06
C LYS A 35 -5.21 -7.61 0.37
N GLY A 36 -4.68 -8.37 -0.59
CA GLY A 36 -4.33 -9.78 -0.38
C GLY A 36 -3.18 -9.99 0.60
N THR A 37 -2.28 -9.02 0.74
CA THR A 37 -1.04 -9.18 1.53
C THR A 37 -1.12 -8.50 2.90
N LEU A 38 -1.69 -7.29 2.92
CA LEU A 38 -1.67 -6.38 4.06
C LEU A 38 -3.07 -5.97 4.53
N GLY A 39 -4.14 -6.41 3.86
CA GLY A 39 -5.50 -5.98 4.16
C GLY A 39 -5.95 -6.31 5.59
N ALA A 40 -5.41 -7.37 6.20
CA ALA A 40 -5.70 -7.73 7.60
C ALA A 40 -5.12 -6.74 8.64
N TYR A 41 -4.25 -5.82 8.21
CA TYR A 41 -3.62 -4.82 9.07
C TYR A 41 -4.19 -3.41 8.86
N ASP A 42 -5.06 -3.21 7.87
CA ASP A 42 -5.66 -1.92 7.54
C ASP A 42 -7.12 -1.88 7.98
N ASP A 43 -7.37 -1.42 9.21
CA ASP A 43 -8.69 -1.48 9.84
C ASP A 43 -9.78 -0.71 9.06
N ASP A 44 -9.42 0.41 8.42
CA ASP A 44 -10.35 1.29 7.71
C ASP A 44 -10.04 1.47 6.21
N GLY A 45 -9.00 0.81 5.70
CA GLY A 45 -8.59 0.92 4.30
C GLY A 45 -7.82 2.20 3.94
N SER A 46 -7.62 3.11 4.90
CA SER A 46 -7.01 4.42 4.63
C SER A 46 -5.50 4.34 4.45
N SER A 47 -4.82 3.46 5.19
CA SER A 47 -3.37 3.37 5.18
C SER A 47 -2.86 2.84 3.85
N LEU A 48 -3.52 1.80 3.31
CA LEU A 48 -3.18 1.23 2.02
C LEU A 48 -3.50 2.20 0.88
N ALA A 49 -4.64 2.90 0.95
CA ALA A 49 -5.00 3.91 -0.04
C ALA A 49 -3.95 5.03 -0.11
N LEU A 50 -3.51 5.57 1.03
CA LEU A 50 -2.45 6.57 1.08
C LEU A 50 -1.11 6.05 0.56
N GLY A 51 -0.76 4.79 0.84
CA GLY A 51 0.46 4.16 0.31
C GLY A 51 0.43 4.00 -1.22
N ILE A 52 -0.73 3.70 -1.79
CA ILE A 52 -0.95 3.62 -3.25
C ILE A 52 -0.81 5.00 -3.87
N GLU A 53 -1.46 6.02 -3.29
CA GLU A 53 -1.36 7.40 -3.79
C GLU A 53 0.09 7.90 -3.74
N ASP A 54 0.81 7.68 -2.64
CA ASP A 54 2.22 8.03 -2.53
C ASP A 54 3.07 7.37 -3.61
N TYR A 55 2.87 6.07 -3.85
CA TYR A 55 3.62 5.34 -4.87
C TYR A 55 3.37 5.93 -6.26
N PHE A 56 2.11 6.14 -6.66
CA PHE A 56 1.80 6.65 -8.01
C PHE A 56 2.11 8.14 -8.20
N THR A 57 2.14 8.95 -7.14
CA THR A 57 2.56 10.36 -7.20
C THR A 57 4.08 10.53 -7.26
N THR A 58 4.83 9.61 -6.64
CA THR A 58 6.30 9.66 -6.61
C THR A 58 6.97 8.80 -7.67
N ARG A 59 6.22 7.89 -8.31
CA ARG A 59 6.74 7.07 -9.41
C ARG A 59 7.08 7.99 -10.59
N PRO A 60 8.33 8.00 -11.08
CA PRO A 60 8.64 8.70 -12.32
C PRO A 60 7.80 8.09 -13.44
N ALA A 61 7.15 8.94 -14.25
CA ALA A 61 6.43 8.48 -15.42
C ALA A 61 7.38 7.61 -16.24
N LEU A 62 6.97 6.36 -16.49
CA LEU A 62 7.69 5.47 -17.38
C LEU A 62 7.55 6.06 -18.80
N ASN A 63 8.53 6.88 -19.18
CA ASN A 63 8.72 7.35 -20.56
C ASN A 63 9.18 6.18 -21.45
#